data_AF-A0AAJ1CBX1-F1
#
_entry.id   AF-A0AAJ1CBX1-F1
#
_cell.length_a   1.000
_cell.length_b   1.000
_cell.length_c   1.000
_cell.angle_alpha   90.00
_cell.angle_beta   90.00
_cell.angle_gamma   90.00
#
_symmetry.space_group_name_H-M   'P 1'
#
loop_
_entity.id
_entity.type
_entity.pdbx_description
1 polymer ?
#
loop_
_entity_poly.entity_id
_entity_poly.type
_entity_poly.pdbx_seq_one_letter_code
_entity_poly.pdbx_strand_id
1 'polypeptide(L)'
;MKQIYFVLIISPLLFSCTQTKEEKAAEIAKSEMIKILYNVDSYEPIETQVDSAYTSVYTDFDVVRAAHDLIELNADEKKEGLQWQYKHAKSSAAIWSDSRDAYSREQYRQAKEEMDDYANQLKELDEEVKTKINEIRDSAKAVIEHQFCGWNIYHRFRCANGLGVQQISDILIIVDENLEMVKGRFMLDDNDDYSLDKLKKTIDKAIGKDRK
;
A
#
# COMPACT_ATOMS: atom_id res chain seq x y z
N MET A 1 -67.14 36.35 27.89
CA MET A 1 -65.72 36.16 28.30
C MET A 1 -65.10 35.09 27.42
N LYS A 2 -63.85 35.31 27.00
CA LYS A 2 -63.15 34.72 25.83
C LYS A 2 -63.06 33.18 25.83
N GLN A 3 -63.37 32.58 24.68
CA GLN A 3 -62.99 31.19 24.37
C GLN A 3 -61.47 31.12 24.16
N ILE A 4 -60.80 30.25 24.90
CA ILE A 4 -59.36 29.97 24.77
C ILE A 4 -59.23 28.75 23.87
N TYR A 5 -58.71 28.95 22.66
CA TYR A 5 -58.33 27.86 21.75
C TYR A 5 -56.91 27.39 22.12
N PHE A 6 -56.78 26.15 22.59
CA PHE A 6 -55.50 25.48 22.79
C PHE A 6 -55.00 24.97 21.43
N VAL A 7 -54.01 25.65 20.85
CA VAL A 7 -53.31 25.17 19.65
C VAL A 7 -52.25 24.16 20.09
N LEU A 8 -52.46 22.90 19.73
CA LEU A 8 -51.52 21.80 19.96
C LEU A 8 -50.41 21.89 18.90
N ILE A 9 -49.27 22.46 19.29
CA ILE A 9 -48.08 22.55 18.43
C ILE A 9 -47.45 21.15 18.36
N ILE A 10 -47.71 20.44 17.27
CA ILE A 10 -46.99 19.22 16.92
C ILE A 10 -45.63 19.67 16.39
N SER A 11 -44.61 19.62 17.24
CA SER A 11 -43.21 19.81 16.83
C SER A 11 -42.81 18.64 15.92
N PRO A 12 -42.37 18.87 14.67
CA PRO A 12 -41.80 17.81 13.86
C PRO A 12 -40.47 17.42 14.51
N LEU A 13 -40.42 16.21 15.09
CA LEU A 13 -39.17 15.56 15.44
C LEU A 13 -38.40 15.35 14.13
N LEU A 14 -37.47 16.26 13.84
CA LEU A 14 -36.47 16.07 12.81
C LEU A 14 -35.57 14.92 13.27
N PHE A 15 -35.94 13.69 12.96
CA PHE A 15 -34.97 12.60 12.88
C PHE A 15 -34.04 12.97 11.72
N SER A 16 -32.94 13.66 12.03
CA SER A 16 -31.79 13.62 11.13
C SER A 16 -31.45 12.14 10.99
N CYS A 17 -31.59 11.56 9.80
CA CYS A 17 -30.98 10.28 9.49
C CYS A 17 -29.47 10.46 9.66
N THR A 18 -28.97 10.25 10.88
CA THR A 18 -27.55 10.03 11.11
C THR A 18 -27.23 8.71 10.45
N GLN A 19 -26.44 8.79 9.38
CA GLN A 19 -25.92 7.63 8.66
C GLN A 19 -25.39 6.59 9.66
N THR A 20 -25.75 5.33 9.45
CA THR A 20 -25.24 4.24 10.29
C THR A 20 -23.74 4.07 10.07
N LYS A 21 -23.06 3.42 11.01
CA LYS A 21 -21.62 3.16 10.90
C LYS A 21 -21.31 2.33 9.66
N GLU A 22 -22.15 1.34 9.40
CA GLU A 22 -22.09 0.41 8.29
C GLU A 22 -22.32 1.14 6.95
N GLU A 23 -23.27 2.08 6.89
CA GLU A 23 -23.48 2.93 5.71
C GLU A 23 -22.26 3.82 5.44
N LYS A 24 -21.69 4.45 6.47
CA LYS A 24 -20.48 5.28 6.33
C LYS A 24 -19.28 4.44 5.89
N ALA A 25 -19.13 3.23 6.45
CA ALA A 25 -18.08 2.30 6.05
C ALA A 25 -18.24 1.82 4.60
N ALA A 26 -19.47 1.56 4.14
CA ALA A 26 -19.75 1.18 2.76
C ALA A 26 -19.42 2.32 1.78
N GLU A 27 -19.68 3.57 2.15
CA GLU A 27 -19.28 4.73 1.36
C GLU A 27 -17.76 4.91 1.29
N ILE A 28 -17.07 4.76 2.42
CA ILE A 28 -15.60 4.77 2.46
C ILE A 28 -15.05 3.66 1.56
N ALA A 29 -15.57 2.43 1.70
CA ALA A 29 -15.15 1.31 0.87
C ALA A 29 -15.33 1.60 -0.61
N LYS A 30 -16.50 2.07 -1.03
CA LYS A 30 -16.74 2.48 -2.41
C LYS A 30 -15.77 3.57 -2.88
N SER A 31 -15.52 4.60 -2.06
CA SER A 31 -14.59 5.68 -2.39
C SER A 31 -13.16 5.15 -2.58
N GLU A 32 -12.72 4.24 -1.73
CA GLU A 32 -11.40 3.60 -1.86
C GLU A 32 -11.32 2.68 -3.08
N MET A 33 -12.36 1.91 -3.37
CA MET A 33 -12.38 1.00 -4.52
C MET A 33 -12.25 1.75 -5.85
N ILE A 34 -12.95 2.87 -6.01
CA ILE A 34 -12.87 3.70 -7.22
C ILE A 34 -11.44 4.17 -7.52
N LYS A 35 -10.59 4.32 -6.48
CA LYS A 35 -9.19 4.77 -6.65
C LYS A 35 -8.27 3.69 -7.18
N ILE A 36 -8.62 2.40 -7.03
CA ILE A 36 -7.70 1.28 -7.29
C ILE A 36 -8.19 0.32 -8.38
N LEU A 37 -9.48 0.30 -8.69
CA LEU A 37 -10.03 -0.63 -9.67
C LEU A 37 -9.72 -0.22 -11.11
N TYR A 38 -9.31 -1.21 -11.91
CA TYR A 38 -9.06 -1.02 -13.34
C TYR A 38 -10.34 -0.69 -14.13
N ASN A 39 -11.45 -1.37 -13.81
CA ASN A 39 -12.75 -1.15 -14.44
C ASN A 39 -13.79 -0.75 -13.39
N VAL A 40 -13.80 0.54 -13.07
CA VAL A 40 -14.70 1.12 -12.07
C VAL A 40 -16.19 0.90 -12.42
N ASP A 41 -16.56 0.91 -13.70
CA ASP A 41 -17.95 0.73 -14.13
C ASP A 41 -18.49 -0.68 -13.83
N SER A 42 -17.60 -1.66 -13.71
CA SER A 42 -17.94 -3.05 -13.39
C SER A 42 -17.99 -3.36 -11.89
N TYR A 43 -17.73 -2.36 -11.04
CA TYR A 43 -17.73 -2.53 -9.59
C TYR A 43 -19.15 -2.71 -9.04
N GLU A 44 -19.36 -3.81 -8.33
CA GLU A 44 -20.60 -4.12 -7.62
C GLU A 44 -20.26 -4.47 -6.16
N PRO A 45 -20.69 -3.67 -5.17
CA PRO A 45 -20.53 -4.03 -3.76
C PRO A 45 -21.43 -5.23 -3.42
N ILE A 46 -20.91 -6.20 -2.68
CA ILE A 46 -21.65 -7.39 -2.24
C ILE A 46 -21.96 -7.28 -0.75
N GLU A 47 -20.94 -7.00 0.07
CA GLU A 47 -21.08 -7.00 1.51
C GLU A 47 -20.06 -6.04 2.15
N THR A 48 -20.46 -5.37 3.23
CA THR A 48 -19.57 -4.56 4.07
C THR A 48 -19.80 -4.93 5.53
N GLN A 49 -18.72 -5.30 6.22
CA GLN A 49 -18.73 -5.57 7.66
C GLN A 49 -17.74 -4.64 8.36
N VAL A 50 -18.09 -4.19 9.55
CA VAL A 50 -17.25 -3.31 10.36
C VAL A 50 -16.93 -4.01 11.67
N ASP A 51 -15.64 -4.09 12.00
CA ASP A 51 -15.16 -4.61 13.27
C ASP A 51 -14.21 -3.59 13.92
N SER A 52 -13.94 -3.76 15.21
CA SER A 52 -12.99 -2.93 15.94
C SER A 52 -11.56 -3.23 15.47
N ALA A 53 -10.78 -2.17 15.23
CA ALA A 53 -9.35 -2.27 15.00
C ALA A 53 -8.60 -1.96 16.31
N TYR A 54 -7.57 -2.77 16.58
CA TYR A 54 -6.68 -2.56 17.72
C TYR A 54 -5.26 -2.34 17.21
N THR A 55 -4.49 -1.55 17.94
CA THR A 55 -3.09 -1.24 17.63
C THR A 55 -2.25 -2.51 17.66
N SER A 56 -1.44 -2.64 16.63
CA SER A 56 -0.40 -3.65 16.46
C SER A 56 0.57 -3.10 15.41
N VAL A 57 1.70 -3.76 15.24
CA VAL A 57 2.62 -3.41 14.14
C VAL A 57 1.97 -3.52 12.75
N TYR A 58 0.85 -4.23 12.59
CA TYR A 58 0.16 -4.40 11.31
C TYR A 58 -0.99 -3.40 11.07
N THR A 59 -1.34 -2.61 12.09
CA THR A 59 -2.46 -1.65 12.05
C THR A 59 -2.02 -0.23 12.38
N ASP A 60 -0.81 -0.08 12.94
CA ASP A 60 -0.19 1.22 13.16
C ASP A 60 0.11 1.92 11.83
N PHE A 61 -0.30 3.18 11.74
CA PHE A 61 -0.25 3.93 10.49
C PHE A 61 1.17 4.16 9.98
N ASP A 62 2.10 4.48 10.88
CA ASP A 62 3.47 4.80 10.50
C ASP A 62 4.23 3.53 10.09
N VAL A 63 3.95 2.40 10.77
CA VAL A 63 4.50 1.10 10.37
C VAL A 63 3.96 0.65 9.01
N VAL A 64 2.64 0.71 8.83
CA VAL A 64 1.95 0.33 7.58
C VAL A 64 2.45 1.16 6.40
N ARG A 65 2.53 2.49 6.57
CA ARG A 65 3.04 3.39 5.53
C ARG A 65 4.48 3.06 5.17
N ALA A 66 5.38 2.94 6.15
CA ALA A 66 6.78 2.64 5.88
C ALA A 66 6.97 1.27 5.18
N ALA A 67 6.14 0.28 5.54
CA ALA A 67 6.13 -1.02 4.86
C ALA A 67 5.62 -0.92 3.42
N HIS A 68 4.57 -0.13 3.18
CA HIS A 68 4.07 0.14 1.84
C HIS A 68 5.12 0.82 0.96
N ASP A 69 5.79 1.85 1.47
CA ASP A 69 6.86 2.57 0.77
C ASP A 69 8.04 1.65 0.40
N LEU A 70 8.31 0.61 1.20
CA LEU A 70 9.32 -0.41 0.90
C LEU A 70 8.85 -1.40 -0.18
N ILE A 71 7.56 -1.77 -0.18
CA ILE A 71 6.97 -2.62 -1.23
C ILE A 71 6.97 -1.88 -2.57
N GLU A 72 6.54 -0.61 -2.59
CA GLU A 72 6.51 0.24 -3.79
C GLU A 72 7.91 0.53 -4.33
N LEU A 73 8.95 0.54 -3.47
CA LEU A 73 10.32 0.67 -3.93
C LEU A 73 10.68 -0.44 -4.94
N ASN A 74 10.05 -1.62 -4.82
CA ASN A 74 10.22 -2.78 -5.68
C ASN A 74 11.71 -3.09 -5.93
N ALA A 75 12.46 -3.10 -4.83
CA ALA A 75 13.92 -3.11 -4.87
C ALA A 75 14.49 -4.37 -5.54
N ASP A 76 13.82 -5.51 -5.42
CA ASP A 76 14.28 -6.76 -6.03
C ASP A 76 14.27 -6.66 -7.57
N GLU A 77 13.16 -6.20 -8.18
CA GLU A 77 13.08 -6.01 -9.64
C GLU A 77 14.08 -4.95 -10.13
N LYS A 78 14.18 -3.81 -9.42
CA LYS A 78 15.16 -2.76 -9.75
C LYS A 78 16.59 -3.30 -9.68
N LYS A 79 16.90 -4.09 -8.66
CA LYS A 79 18.21 -4.71 -8.47
C LYS A 79 18.53 -5.69 -9.60
N GLU A 80 17.58 -6.53 -10.01
CA GLU A 80 17.76 -7.43 -11.15
C GLU A 80 18.06 -6.66 -12.44
N GLY A 81 17.29 -5.61 -12.73
CA GLY A 81 17.51 -4.74 -13.89
C GLY A 81 18.90 -4.08 -13.88
N LEU A 82 19.28 -3.47 -12.76
CA LEU A 82 20.59 -2.84 -12.60
C LEU A 82 21.74 -3.85 -12.70
N GLN A 83 21.60 -5.05 -12.12
CA GLN A 83 22.60 -6.10 -12.24
C GLN A 83 22.77 -6.59 -13.67
N TRP A 84 21.68 -6.67 -14.43
CA TRP A 84 21.74 -7.02 -15.85
C TRP A 84 22.50 -5.95 -16.65
N GLN A 85 22.19 -4.66 -16.44
CA GLN A 85 22.88 -3.57 -17.13
C GLN A 85 24.36 -3.49 -16.75
N TYR A 86 24.69 -3.65 -15.47
CA TYR A 86 26.07 -3.75 -14.99
C TYR A 86 26.85 -4.88 -15.69
N LYS A 87 26.26 -6.08 -15.80
CA LYS A 87 26.89 -7.23 -16.48
C LYS A 87 27.08 -6.96 -17.97
N HIS A 88 26.12 -6.30 -18.61
CA HIS A 88 26.21 -5.92 -20.02
C HIS A 88 27.34 -4.91 -20.26
N ALA A 89 27.40 -3.83 -19.47
CA ALA A 89 28.47 -2.83 -19.54
C ALA A 89 29.85 -3.46 -19.28
N LYS A 90 29.95 -4.32 -18.27
CA LYS A 90 31.17 -5.10 -17.99
C LYS A 90 31.61 -5.97 -19.17
N SER A 91 30.67 -6.63 -19.85
CA SER A 91 30.97 -7.42 -21.05
C SER A 91 31.44 -6.54 -22.21
N SER A 92 30.82 -5.38 -22.41
CA SER A 92 31.24 -4.40 -23.43
C SER A 92 32.66 -3.90 -23.16
N ALA A 93 32.97 -3.52 -21.92
CA ALA A 93 34.32 -3.12 -21.53
C ALA A 93 35.36 -4.24 -21.78
N ALA A 94 35.00 -5.50 -21.57
CA ALA A 94 35.88 -6.63 -21.86
C ALA A 94 36.12 -6.84 -23.37
N ILE A 95 35.12 -6.58 -24.23
CA ILE A 95 35.27 -6.68 -25.70
C ILE A 95 36.28 -5.64 -26.21
N TRP A 96 36.22 -4.42 -25.68
CA TRP A 96 37.01 -3.30 -26.18
C TRP A 96 38.38 -3.14 -25.49
N SER A 97 38.69 -3.95 -24.45
CA SER A 97 39.87 -3.75 -23.59
C SER A 97 41.21 -3.83 -24.32
N ASP A 98 41.31 -4.70 -25.32
CA ASP A 98 42.59 -5.06 -25.95
C ASP A 98 42.83 -4.31 -27.27
N SER A 99 41.85 -3.52 -27.72
CA SER A 99 41.95 -2.81 -28.98
C SER A 99 42.65 -1.45 -28.82
N ARG A 100 43.43 -1.07 -29.85
CA ARG A 100 44.34 0.09 -29.82
C ARG A 100 43.91 1.25 -30.69
N ASP A 101 42.78 1.17 -31.39
CA ASP A 101 42.28 2.29 -32.18
C ASP A 101 41.49 3.29 -31.31
N ALA A 102 41.33 4.51 -31.82
CA ALA A 102 40.70 5.60 -31.06
C ALA A 102 39.22 5.34 -30.75
N TYR A 103 38.50 4.69 -31.65
CA TYR A 103 37.10 4.36 -31.47
C TYR A 103 36.93 3.32 -30.36
N SER A 104 37.70 2.23 -30.42
CA SER A 104 37.64 1.18 -29.39
C SER A 104 38.01 1.67 -28.00
N ARG A 105 39.00 2.57 -27.88
CA ARG A 105 39.34 3.19 -26.58
C ARG A 105 38.18 4.00 -26.00
N GLU A 106 37.46 4.73 -26.85
CA GLU A 106 36.30 5.50 -26.39
C GLU A 106 35.13 4.57 -26.00
N GLN A 107 34.89 3.50 -26.76
CA GLN A 107 33.90 2.47 -26.40
C GLN A 107 34.23 1.81 -25.05
N TYR A 108 35.51 1.47 -24.82
CA TYR A 108 35.97 0.96 -23.54
C TYR A 108 35.71 1.96 -22.40
N ARG A 109 36.02 3.25 -22.62
CA ARG A 109 35.83 4.31 -21.62
C ARG A 109 34.35 4.45 -21.25
N GLN A 110 33.46 4.51 -22.24
CA GLN A 110 32.00 4.61 -22.04
C GLN A 110 31.46 3.40 -21.28
N ALA A 111 31.82 2.18 -21.70
CA ALA A 111 31.37 0.97 -21.04
C ALA A 111 31.85 0.88 -19.57
N LYS A 112 33.03 1.42 -19.26
CA LYS A 112 33.53 1.50 -17.89
C LYS A 112 32.77 2.53 -17.05
N GLU A 113 32.48 3.69 -17.62
CA GLU A 113 31.68 4.74 -16.99
C GLU A 113 30.26 4.24 -16.67
N GLU A 114 29.60 3.58 -17.63
CA GLU A 114 28.30 2.93 -17.44
C GLU A 114 28.36 1.85 -16.35
N MET A 115 29.40 1.01 -16.35
CA MET A 115 29.58 -0.03 -15.35
C MET A 115 29.71 0.57 -13.93
N ASP A 116 30.50 1.62 -13.77
CA ASP A 116 30.69 2.31 -12.50
C ASP A 116 29.39 3.02 -12.05
N ASP A 117 28.63 3.60 -12.97
CA ASP A 117 27.32 4.21 -12.70
C ASP A 117 26.30 3.20 -12.18
N TYR A 118 26.12 2.06 -12.88
CA TYR A 118 25.21 1.01 -12.40
C TYR A 118 25.64 0.41 -11.05
N ALA A 119 26.95 0.32 -10.79
CA ALA A 119 27.46 -0.09 -9.49
C ALA A 119 27.10 0.90 -8.37
N ASN A 120 27.16 2.21 -8.66
CA ASN A 120 26.73 3.24 -7.72
C ASN A 120 25.22 3.19 -7.48
N GLN A 121 24.40 3.06 -8.53
CA GLN A 121 22.95 2.93 -8.39
C GLN A 121 22.54 1.70 -7.56
N LEU A 122 23.24 0.57 -7.73
CA LEU A 122 23.03 -0.63 -6.89
C LEU A 122 23.32 -0.36 -5.42
N LYS A 123 24.39 0.40 -5.12
CA LYS A 123 24.74 0.78 -3.76
C LYS A 123 23.73 1.74 -3.15
N GLU A 124 23.28 2.74 -3.92
CA GLU A 124 22.25 3.68 -3.49
C GLU A 124 20.94 2.96 -3.17
N LEU A 125 20.51 2.03 -4.02
CA LEU A 125 19.34 1.20 -3.79
C LEU A 125 19.47 0.36 -2.50
N ASP A 126 20.63 -0.27 -2.27
CA ASP A 126 20.87 -1.03 -1.04
C ASP A 126 20.81 -0.14 0.22
N GLU A 127 21.27 1.12 0.16
CA GLU A 127 21.16 2.07 1.27
C GLU A 127 19.73 2.60 1.47
N GLU A 128 18.98 2.82 0.38
CA GLU A 128 17.57 3.21 0.46
C GLU A 128 16.72 2.11 1.10
N VAL A 129 16.94 0.84 0.70
CA VAL A 129 16.28 -0.32 1.32
C VAL A 129 16.59 -0.39 2.82
N LYS A 130 17.86 -0.21 3.22
CA LYS A 130 18.24 -0.20 4.64
C LYS A 130 17.54 0.91 5.41
N THR A 131 17.45 2.10 4.82
CA THR A 131 16.78 3.25 5.42
C THR A 131 15.32 2.95 5.69
N LYS A 132 14.57 2.49 4.68
CA LYS A 132 13.16 2.11 4.82
C LYS A 132 12.93 0.98 5.82
N ILE A 133 13.82 -0.03 5.85
CA ILE A 133 13.76 -1.10 6.87
C ILE A 133 13.96 -0.54 8.29
N ASN A 134 14.84 0.44 8.47
CA ASN A 134 15.04 1.08 9.77
C ASN A 134 13.82 1.91 10.19
N GLU A 135 13.20 2.64 9.26
CA GLU A 135 11.95 3.38 9.52
C GLU A 135 10.85 2.44 10.03
N ILE A 136 10.63 1.30 9.37
CA ILE A 136 9.67 0.28 9.83
C ILE A 136 10.01 -0.18 11.25
N ARG A 137 11.30 -0.46 11.52
CA ARG A 137 11.75 -0.94 12.83
C ARG A 137 11.56 0.09 13.93
N ASP A 138 11.85 1.36 13.65
CA ASP A 138 11.76 2.43 14.63
C ASP A 138 10.30 2.79 14.93
N SER A 139 9.45 2.85 13.91
CA SER A 139 7.99 2.96 14.09
C SER A 139 7.43 1.79 14.89
N ALA A 140 7.85 0.56 14.58
CA ALA A 140 7.37 -0.64 15.28
C ALA A 140 7.71 -0.65 16.78
N LYS A 141 8.85 -0.07 17.19
CA LYS A 141 9.21 0.04 18.63
C LYS A 141 8.32 1.00 19.40
N ALA A 142 7.73 1.99 18.72
CA ALA A 142 6.87 2.99 19.34
C ALA A 142 5.42 2.50 19.51
N VAL A 143 5.06 1.37 18.88
CA VAL A 143 3.71 0.82 18.94
C VAL A 143 3.37 0.33 20.34
N ILE A 144 2.28 0.85 20.89
CA ILE A 144 1.63 0.33 22.08
C ILE A 144 0.53 -0.61 21.62
N GLU A 145 0.69 -1.92 21.82
CA GLU A 145 -0.28 -2.90 21.32
C GLU A 145 -1.62 -2.92 22.09
N HIS A 146 -2.66 -3.44 21.44
CA HIS A 146 -3.99 -3.74 22.01
C HIS A 146 -4.82 -2.52 22.45
N GLN A 147 -4.50 -1.31 21.98
CA GLN A 147 -5.34 -0.13 22.16
C GLN A 147 -6.35 -0.05 21.02
N PHE A 148 -7.59 0.33 21.30
CA PHE A 148 -8.55 0.63 20.25
C PHE A 148 -8.00 1.78 19.39
N CYS A 149 -7.99 1.61 18.07
CA CYS A 149 -7.41 2.60 17.15
C CYS A 149 -8.27 2.92 15.93
N GLY A 150 -9.51 2.42 15.92
CA GLY A 150 -10.48 2.67 14.87
C GLY A 150 -11.21 1.43 14.41
N TRP A 151 -11.46 1.33 13.11
CA TRP A 151 -12.33 0.29 12.56
C TRP A 151 -11.65 -0.48 11.42
N ASN A 152 -11.89 -1.78 11.37
CA ASN A 152 -11.62 -2.64 10.23
C ASN A 152 -12.89 -2.70 9.39
N ILE A 153 -12.82 -2.24 8.15
CA ILE A 153 -13.90 -2.37 7.18
C ILE A 153 -13.51 -3.53 6.26
N TYR A 154 -14.22 -4.65 6.39
CA TYR A 154 -14.13 -5.77 5.47
C TYR A 154 -15.15 -5.56 4.38
N HIS A 155 -14.71 -5.44 3.13
CA HIS A 155 -15.57 -5.17 2.01
C HIS A 155 -15.40 -6.23 0.93
N ARG A 156 -16.50 -6.89 0.58
CA ARG A 156 -16.58 -7.85 -0.52
C ARG A 156 -17.22 -7.19 -1.71
N PHE A 157 -16.60 -7.33 -2.87
CA PHE A 157 -17.11 -6.75 -4.11
C PHE A 157 -16.86 -7.66 -5.30
N ARG A 158 -17.59 -7.40 -6.39
CA ARG A 158 -17.34 -7.96 -7.71
C ARG A 158 -16.81 -6.87 -8.62
N CYS A 159 -15.81 -7.19 -9.45
CA CYS A 159 -15.29 -6.28 -10.47
C CYS A 159 -14.68 -7.10 -11.61
N ALA A 160 -14.67 -6.54 -12.82
CA ALA A 160 -13.87 -7.07 -13.92
C ALA A 160 -12.39 -6.77 -13.68
N ASN A 161 -11.52 -7.76 -13.90
CA ASN A 161 -10.09 -7.56 -13.93
C ASN A 161 -9.61 -6.88 -15.24
N GLY A 162 -8.30 -6.67 -15.39
CA GLY A 162 -7.70 -6.05 -16.57
C GLY A 162 -7.99 -6.76 -17.91
N LEU A 163 -8.45 -8.03 -17.86
CA LEU A 163 -8.85 -8.83 -19.02
C LEU A 163 -10.37 -8.83 -19.24
N GLY A 164 -11.14 -8.06 -18.46
CA GLY A 164 -12.60 -8.00 -18.55
C GLY A 164 -13.34 -9.17 -17.87
N VAL A 165 -12.63 -10.05 -17.17
CA VAL A 165 -13.23 -11.21 -16.49
C VAL A 165 -13.73 -10.78 -15.11
N GLN A 166 -15.02 -11.05 -14.84
CA GLN A 166 -15.64 -10.76 -13.55
C GLN A 166 -15.08 -11.67 -12.45
N GLN A 167 -14.62 -11.08 -11.36
CA GLN A 167 -14.12 -11.78 -10.19
C GLN A 167 -14.71 -11.16 -8.91
N ILE A 168 -14.81 -11.99 -7.86
CA ILE A 168 -15.14 -11.53 -6.52
C ILE A 168 -13.85 -11.42 -5.74
N SER A 169 -13.67 -10.31 -5.05
CA SER A 169 -12.49 -10.01 -4.24
C SER A 169 -12.92 -9.44 -2.89
N ASP A 170 -12.04 -9.63 -1.91
CA ASP A 170 -12.20 -9.11 -0.56
C ASP A 170 -11.08 -8.08 -0.26
N ILE A 171 -11.44 -6.96 0.35
CA ILE A 171 -10.49 -5.93 0.79
C ILE A 171 -10.70 -5.61 2.27
N LEU A 172 -9.61 -5.38 2.98
CA LEU A 172 -9.59 -4.79 4.31
C LEU A 172 -9.19 -3.31 4.21
N ILE A 173 -10.00 -2.42 4.76
CA ILE A 173 -9.70 -1.00 4.88
C ILE A 173 -9.64 -0.66 6.36
N ILE A 174 -8.52 -0.11 6.82
CA ILE A 174 -8.33 0.33 8.19
C ILE A 174 -8.58 1.83 8.22
N VAL A 175 -9.46 2.26 9.12
CA VAL A 175 -9.85 3.66 9.31
C VAL A 175 -9.68 4.07 10.76
N ASP A 176 -9.49 5.37 10.99
CA ASP A 176 -9.43 5.93 12.32
C ASP A 176 -10.76 5.84 13.09
N GLU A 177 -10.73 6.22 14.35
CA GLU A 177 -11.84 6.11 15.31
C GLU A 177 -13.09 6.86 14.84
N ASN A 178 -12.91 7.95 14.10
CA ASN A 178 -13.96 8.84 13.63
C ASN A 178 -14.49 8.49 12.22
N LEU A 179 -13.93 7.47 11.55
CA LEU A 179 -14.24 7.13 10.16
C LEU A 179 -13.99 8.32 9.22
N GLU A 180 -12.89 9.05 9.44
CA GLU A 180 -12.50 10.24 8.67
C GLU A 180 -11.23 10.02 7.86
N MET A 181 -10.30 9.22 8.37
CA MET A 181 -9.01 8.99 7.74
C MET A 181 -8.77 7.50 7.50
N VAL A 182 -8.53 7.14 6.24
CA VAL A 182 -8.05 5.81 5.85
C VAL A 182 -6.58 5.69 6.21
N LYS A 183 -6.27 4.73 7.08
CA LYS A 183 -4.91 4.40 7.55
C LYS A 183 -4.22 3.38 6.65
N GLY A 184 -4.99 2.51 6.01
CA GLY A 184 -4.45 1.49 5.10
C GLY A 184 -5.56 0.76 4.35
N ARG A 185 -5.19 0.14 3.24
CA ARG A 185 -6.06 -0.71 2.42
C ARG A 185 -5.27 -1.90 1.92
N PHE A 186 -5.85 -3.09 2.01
CA PHE A 186 -5.16 -4.33 1.70
C PHE A 186 -6.12 -5.29 1.02
N MET A 187 -5.74 -5.74 -0.17
CA MET A 187 -6.42 -6.87 -0.77
C MET A 187 -6.21 -8.09 0.13
N LEU A 188 -7.27 -8.86 0.32
CA LEU A 188 -7.23 -10.11 1.08
C LEU A 188 -6.97 -11.31 0.18
N ASP A 189 -6.94 -11.10 -1.14
CA ASP A 189 -6.55 -12.09 -2.12
C ASP A 189 -5.01 -12.27 -2.10
N ASP A 190 -4.54 -13.50 -1.84
CA ASP A 190 -3.11 -13.81 -1.62
C ASP A 190 -2.20 -13.50 -2.82
N ASN A 191 -2.75 -13.43 -4.04
CA ASN A 191 -2.00 -13.20 -5.27
C ASN A 191 -1.82 -11.71 -5.61
N ASP A 192 -2.31 -10.79 -4.77
CA ASP A 192 -2.21 -9.36 -5.02
C ASP A 192 -0.87 -8.78 -4.52
N ASP A 193 -0.27 -7.90 -5.32
CA ASP A 193 0.99 -7.24 -5.01
C ASP A 193 0.94 -6.31 -3.80
N TYR A 194 -0.26 -5.98 -3.31
CA TYR A 194 -0.54 -5.17 -2.13
C TYR A 194 -1.38 -5.95 -1.11
N SER A 195 -1.25 -7.28 -1.10
CA SER A 195 -1.97 -8.13 -0.16
C SER A 195 -1.54 -7.89 1.29
N LEU A 196 -2.47 -8.13 2.22
CA LEU A 196 -2.19 -8.06 3.66
C LEU A 196 -1.05 -9.00 4.08
N ASP A 197 -0.94 -10.16 3.43
CA ASP A 197 0.13 -11.13 3.69
C ASP A 197 1.52 -10.58 3.31
N LYS A 198 1.65 -9.96 2.13
CA LYS A 198 2.91 -9.35 1.69
C LYS A 198 3.34 -8.21 2.61
N LEU A 199 2.39 -7.40 3.08
CA LEU A 199 2.64 -6.38 4.11
C LEU A 199 3.17 -7.01 5.40
N LYS A 200 2.49 -8.02 5.94
CA LYS A 200 2.88 -8.70 7.18
C LYS A 200 4.29 -9.29 7.06
N LYS A 201 4.58 -10.01 5.98
CA LYS A 201 5.92 -10.56 5.68
C LYS A 201 6.98 -9.47 5.61
N THR A 202 6.67 -8.33 4.98
CA THR A 202 7.60 -7.20 4.89
C THR A 202 7.92 -6.62 6.27
N ILE A 203 6.90 -6.41 7.10
CA ILE A 203 7.04 -5.94 8.48
C ILE A 203 7.84 -6.96 9.31
N ASP A 204 7.45 -8.24 9.27
CA ASP A 204 8.07 -9.32 10.04
C ASP A 204 9.55 -9.50 9.70
N LYS A 205 9.92 -9.43 8.42
CA LYS A 205 11.31 -9.43 7.95
C LYS A 205 12.09 -8.22 8.49
N ALA A 206 11.49 -7.03 8.47
CA ALA A 206 12.15 -5.79 8.93
C ALA A 206 12.42 -5.79 10.45
N ILE A 207 11.47 -6.29 11.24
CA ILE A 207 11.58 -6.40 12.71
C ILE A 207 12.27 -7.68 13.18
N GLY A 208 12.55 -8.62 12.27
CA GLY A 208 13.30 -9.85 12.55
C GLY A 208 12.48 -10.97 13.20
N LYS A 209 11.16 -11.01 12.99
CA LYS A 209 10.28 -12.09 13.48
C LYS A 209 10.51 -13.43 12.76
N ASP A 210 10.94 -13.40 11.50
CA ASP A 210 11.19 -14.61 10.67
C ASP A 210 12.44 -15.44 11.07
N ARG A 211 13.14 -15.07 12.15
CA ARG A 211 14.40 -15.72 12.60
C ARG A 211 14.22 -16.77 13.70
N LYS A 212 13.09 -17.50 13.73
CA LYS A 212 12.87 -18.63 14.64
C LYS A 212 12.69 -19.94 13.90
#